data_AF-A0A5C8AZS9-F1
#
_entry.id   AF-A0A5C8AZS9-F1
#
_cell.length_a   1.000
_cell.length_b   1.000
_cell.length_c   1.000
_cell.angle_alpha   90.00
_cell.angle_beta   90.00
_cell.angle_gamma   90.00
#
_symmetry.space_group_name_H-M   'P 1'
#
loop_
_entity.id
_entity.type
_entity.pdbx_description
1 polymer ?
#
loop_
_entity_poly.entity_id
_entity_poly.type
_entity_poly.pdbx_seq_one_letter_code
_entity_poly.pdbx_strand_id
1 'polypeptide(L)'
;MICYNSIFILGMITMKLYIIHVGYYDYEVGMYELHSQFLIAAKDASTAKNIVINKSIFKEKKMHIDGIQEINNVEGYKINLEKTDIQIENRILSYNEIKEL
;
A
#
# COMPACT_ATOMS: atom_id res chain seq x y z
N MET A 1 -19.62 10.87 -38.42
CA MET A 1 -18.37 11.42 -37.87
C MET A 1 -17.94 10.49 -36.75
N ILE A 2 -17.09 9.52 -37.08
CA ILE A 2 -16.64 8.48 -36.14
C ILE A 2 -15.45 9.10 -35.40
N CYS A 3 -15.65 9.51 -34.14
CA CYS A 3 -14.54 9.86 -33.28
C CYS A 3 -13.79 8.57 -32.96
N TYR A 4 -12.52 8.53 -33.39
CA TYR A 4 -11.60 7.46 -33.09
C TYR A 4 -11.58 7.21 -31.59
N ASN A 5 -12.05 6.04 -31.17
CA ASN A 5 -11.63 5.44 -29.91
C ASN A 5 -10.12 5.34 -29.99
N SER A 6 -9.43 6.24 -29.29
CA SER A 6 -8.00 6.15 -29.06
C SER A 6 -7.71 4.75 -28.53
N ILE A 7 -7.14 3.94 -29.42
CA ILE A 7 -6.43 2.70 -29.11
C ILE A 7 -5.30 3.08 -28.16
N PHE A 8 -5.59 3.08 -26.86
CA PHE A 8 -4.59 3.10 -25.80
C PHE A 8 -4.23 1.65 -25.47
N ILE A 9 -3.57 0.98 -26.42
CA ILE A 9 -2.76 -0.20 -26.10
C ILE A 9 -1.39 0.34 -25.66
N LEU A 10 -1.38 1.08 -24.55
CA LEU A 10 -0.18 1.31 -23.76
C LEU A 10 -0.18 0.16 -22.76
N GLY A 11 0.75 -0.78 -22.89
CA GLY A 11 0.78 -2.00 -22.10
C GLY A 11 0.39 -1.73 -20.66
N MET A 12 -0.78 -2.25 -20.24
CA MET A 12 -1.36 -1.95 -18.94
C MET A 12 -0.33 -2.35 -17.88
N ILE A 13 0.31 -1.38 -17.25
CA ILE A 13 1.15 -1.62 -16.10
C ILE A 13 0.18 -2.02 -14.98
N THR A 14 0.02 -3.32 -14.79
CA THR A 14 -0.85 -3.86 -13.75
C THR A 14 -0.21 -3.58 -12.39
N MET A 15 -0.86 -2.74 -11.59
CA MET A 15 -0.43 -2.50 -10.22
C MET A 15 -0.71 -3.72 -9.36
N LYS A 16 0.19 -3.97 -8.42
CA LYS A 16 0.10 -5.04 -7.42
C LYS A 16 0.11 -4.42 -6.03
N LEU A 17 -0.57 -5.07 -5.09
CA LEU A 17 -0.59 -4.66 -3.70
C LEU A 17 0.61 -5.25 -2.98
N TYR A 18 1.35 -4.41 -2.24
CA TYR A 18 2.46 -4.84 -1.40
C TYR A 18 2.23 -4.43 0.04
N ILE A 19 2.53 -5.33 0.97
CA ILE A 19 2.81 -5.01 2.38
C ILE A 19 4.32 -4.85 2.50
N ILE A 20 4.77 -3.71 3.02
CA ILE A 20 6.17 -3.46 3.37
C ILE A 20 6.25 -3.37 4.89
N HIS A 21 6.86 -4.39 5.49
CA HIS A 21 7.10 -4.47 6.92
C HIS A 21 8.32 -3.65 7.29
N VAL A 22 8.19 -2.79 8.30
CA VAL A 22 9.24 -1.87 8.73
C VAL A 22 9.41 -1.86 10.24
N GLY A 23 10.66 -1.86 10.68
CA GLY A 23 11.07 -1.68 12.08
C GLY A 23 11.64 -0.28 12.32
N TYR A 24 11.37 0.29 13.51
CA TYR A 24 11.95 1.55 13.97
C TYR A 24 11.86 1.72 15.49
N TYR A 25 12.66 2.64 16.02
CA TYR A 25 12.60 3.01 17.43
C TYR A 25 11.89 4.35 17.60
N ASP A 26 11.03 4.42 18.61
CA ASP A 26 10.37 5.65 19.04
C ASP A 26 10.48 5.78 20.56
N TYR A 27 11.53 6.47 21.02
CA TYR A 27 11.84 6.61 22.44
C TYR A 27 10.83 7.46 23.22
N GLU A 28 9.92 8.17 22.54
CA GLU A 28 8.78 8.83 23.20
C GLU A 28 7.67 7.83 23.55
N VAL A 29 7.60 6.70 22.82
CA VAL A 29 6.59 5.65 23.01
C VAL A 29 7.13 4.51 23.87
N GLY A 30 8.40 4.10 23.67
CA GLY A 30 8.99 3.00 24.42
C GLY A 30 10.44 2.69 24.07
N MET A 31 11.03 1.75 24.82
CA MET A 31 12.44 1.36 24.68
C MET A 31 12.66 0.23 23.66
N TYR A 32 11.60 -0.45 23.22
CA TYR A 32 11.68 -1.59 22.32
C TYR A 32 11.39 -1.17 20.88
N GLU A 33 11.92 -1.96 19.94
CA GLU A 33 11.68 -1.78 18.52
C GLU A 33 10.20 -1.96 18.17
N LEU A 34 9.65 -0.95 17.52
CA LEU A 34 8.28 -0.97 17.01
C LEU A 34 8.31 -1.47 15.57
N HIS A 35 7.28 -2.23 15.22
CA HIS A 35 7.08 -2.70 13.86
C HIS A 35 5.75 -2.21 13.31
N SER A 36 5.74 -1.86 12.03
CA SER A 36 4.55 -1.38 11.33
C SER A 36 4.54 -1.88 9.88
N GLN A 37 3.52 -1.48 9.12
CA GLN A 37 3.35 -1.86 7.72
C GLN A 37 2.94 -0.67 6.86
N PHE A 38 3.51 -0.57 5.66
CA PHE A 38 2.96 0.23 4.58
C PHE A 38 2.23 -0.66 3.58
N LEU A 39 1.02 -0.24 3.19
CA LEU A 39 0.30 -0.80 2.05
C LEU A 39 0.58 0.06 0.82
N ILE A 40 1.18 -0.53 -0.22
CA ILE A 40 1.63 0.19 -1.41
C ILE A 40 1.14 -0.50 -2.67
N ALA A 41 0.48 0.25 -3.55
CA ALA A 41 0.25 -0.15 -4.92
C ALA A 41 1.48 0.19 -5.77
N ALA A 42 2.09 -0.81 -6.41
CA ALA A 42 3.26 -0.62 -7.26
C ALA A 42 3.34 -1.66 -8.39
N LYS A 43 4.15 -1.37 -9.41
CA LYS A 43 4.40 -2.30 -10.51
C LYS A 43 5.14 -3.57 -10.07
N ASP A 44 6.15 -3.39 -9.21
CA ASP A 44 7.05 -4.43 -8.73
C ASP A 44 7.56 -4.09 -7.32
N ALA A 45 8.15 -5.07 -6.65
CA ALA A 45 8.67 -4.92 -5.28
C ALA A 45 9.76 -3.84 -5.18
N SER A 46 10.56 -3.66 -6.23
CA SER A 46 11.61 -2.62 -6.29
C SER A 46 10.98 -1.23 -6.25
N THR A 47 9.95 -1.01 -7.06
CA THR A 47 9.17 0.24 -7.08
C THR A 47 8.47 0.48 -5.74
N ALA A 48 7.87 -0.56 -5.16
CA ALA A 48 7.22 -0.47 -3.85
C ALA A 48 8.22 -0.03 -2.74
N LYS A 49 9.40 -0.66 -2.70
CA LYS A 49 10.50 -0.27 -1.81
C LYS A 49 10.88 1.19 -2.01
N ASN A 50 11.10 1.60 -3.26
CA ASN A 50 11.52 2.96 -3.60
C ASN A 50 10.48 4.01 -3.17
N ILE A 51 9.19 3.70 -3.26
CA ILE A 51 8.12 4.57 -2.75
C ILE A 51 8.25 4.74 -1.23
N VAL A 52 8.43 3.65 -0.49
CA VAL A 52 8.48 3.68 1.00
C VAL A 52 9.71 4.41 1.51
N ILE A 53 10.91 4.09 1.01
CA ILE A 53 12.15 4.72 1.50
C ILE A 53 12.19 6.23 1.25
N ASN A 54 11.36 6.73 0.33
CA ASN A 54 11.27 8.14 0.01
C ASN A 54 10.21 8.91 0.82
N LYS A 55 9.37 8.23 1.60
CA LYS A 55 8.41 8.90 2.50
C LYS A 55 9.16 9.66 3.61
N SER A 56 8.64 10.83 3.98
CA SER A 56 9.20 11.66 5.07
C SER A 56 9.28 10.87 6.37
N ILE A 57 8.17 10.24 6.78
CA ILE A 57 8.09 9.46 8.02
C ILE A 57 9.11 8.31 8.08
N PHE A 58 9.40 7.67 6.94
CA PHE A 58 10.40 6.60 6.87
C PHE A 58 11.79 7.14 7.22
N LYS A 59 12.14 8.31 6.66
CA LYS A 59 13.43 8.98 6.88
C LYS A 59 13.53 9.55 8.30
N GLU A 60 12.48 10.23 8.76
CA GLU A 60 12.42 10.91 10.06
C GLU A 60 12.53 9.91 11.22
N LYS A 61 11.79 8.80 11.15
CA LYS A 61 11.84 7.73 12.17
C LYS A 61 13.01 6.75 11.96
N LYS A 62 13.87 6.98 10.96
CA LYS A 62 15.01 6.11 10.63
C LYS A 62 14.61 4.64 10.49
N MET A 63 13.50 4.40 9.78
CA MET A 63 12.96 3.06 9.61
C MET A 63 13.89 2.18 8.77
N HIS A 64 13.83 0.86 8.98
CA HIS A 64 14.39 -0.13 8.08
C HIS A 64 13.28 -1.06 7.56
N ILE A 65 13.56 -1.80 6.48
CA ILE A 65 12.61 -2.74 5.89
C ILE A 65 13.04 -4.15 6.26
N ASP A 66 12.15 -4.88 6.95
CA ASP A 66 12.36 -6.27 7.35
C ASP A 66 11.82 -7.26 6.32
N GLY A 67 10.79 -6.85 5.59
CA GLY A 67 10.14 -7.72 4.61
C GLY A 67 9.24 -6.98 3.64
N ILE A 68 9.07 -7.57 2.45
CA ILE A 68 8.14 -7.10 1.42
C ILE A 68 7.35 -8.32 0.94
N GLN A 69 6.02 -8.22 0.96
CA GLN A 69 5.12 -9.27 0.50
C GLN A 69 4.18 -8.70 -0.57
N GLU A 70 4.13 -9.33 -1.74
CA GLU A 70 3.06 -9.11 -2.72
C GLU A 70 1.80 -9.82 -2.25
N ILE A 71 0.68 -9.11 -2.17
CA ILE A 71 -0.64 -9.73 -1.95
C ILE A 71 -1.38 -9.76 -3.28
N ASN A 72 -1.55 -10.96 -3.82
CA ASN A 72 -2.30 -11.21 -5.05
C ASN A 72 -3.57 -12.06 -4.82
N ASN A 73 -3.68 -12.71 -3.67
CA ASN A 73 -4.89 -13.39 -3.22
C ASN A 73 -5.04 -13.34 -1.69
N VAL A 74 -6.28 -13.43 -1.22
CA VAL A 74 -6.64 -13.65 0.19
C VAL A 74 -7.79 -14.65 0.22
N GLU A 75 -7.61 -15.78 0.92
CA GLU A 75 -8.64 -16.82 1.05
C GLU A 75 -9.25 -17.30 -0.30
N GLY A 76 -8.42 -17.36 -1.35
CA GLY A 76 -8.87 -17.75 -2.69
C GLY A 76 -9.49 -16.62 -3.52
N TYR A 77 -9.66 -15.42 -2.94
CA TYR A 77 -10.10 -14.23 -3.66
C TYR A 77 -8.91 -13.51 -4.28
N LYS A 78 -8.98 -13.26 -5.59
CA LYS A 78 -7.97 -12.49 -6.31
C LYS A 78 -8.09 -11.00 -5.96
N ILE A 79 -6.96 -10.35 -5.71
CA ILE A 79 -6.89 -8.90 -5.57
C ILE A 79 -6.70 -8.26 -6.95
N ASN A 80 -7.56 -7.31 -7.29
CA ASN A 80 -7.40 -6.45 -8.47
C ASN A 80 -7.34 -5.00 -7.99
N LEU A 81 -6.33 -4.26 -8.47
CA LEU A 81 -6.19 -2.84 -8.22
C LEU A 81 -6.57 -2.06 -9.47
N GLU A 82 -7.54 -1.18 -9.33
CA GLU A 82 -7.95 -0.24 -10.38
C GLU A 82 -7.48 1.16 -10.01
N LYS A 83 -6.81 1.84 -10.95
CA LYS A 83 -6.45 3.23 -10.76
C LYS A 83 -7.70 4.08 -10.97
N THR A 84 -8.00 4.94 -10.02
CA THR A 84 -9.10 5.90 -10.10
C THR A 84 -8.55 7.31 -9.89
N ASP A 85 -9.13 8.28 -10.60
CA ASP A 85 -8.88 9.71 -10.39
C ASP A 85 -9.86 10.32 -9.38
N ILE A 86 -10.84 9.53 -8.92
CA ILE A 86 -11.79 9.92 -7.88
C ILE A 86 -11.19 9.55 -6.52
N GLN A 87 -11.21 10.47 -5.57
CA GLN A 87 -10.88 10.15 -4.18
C GLN A 87 -11.97 9.26 -3.60
N ILE A 88 -11.63 7.99 -3.39
CA ILE A 88 -12.48 7.02 -2.68
C ILE A 88 -11.97 6.98 -1.25
N GLU A 89 -12.82 7.32 -0.29
CA GLU A 89 -12.52 7.17 1.12
C GLU A 89 -12.76 5.72 1.57
N ASN A 90 -11.82 5.19 2.36
CA ASN A 90 -12.03 3.90 3.00
C ASN A 90 -13.08 4.05 4.10
N ARG A 91 -14.05 3.13 4.15
CA ARG A 91 -14.98 3.04 5.28
C ARG A 91 -14.19 2.60 6.52
N ILE A 92 -14.17 3.45 7.54
CA ILE A 92 -13.60 3.12 8.86
C ILE A 92 -14.76 2.78 9.78
N LEU A 93 -14.75 1.58 10.35
CA LEU A 93 -15.73 1.17 11.35
C LEU A 93 -15.22 1.58 12.73
N SER A 94 -16.06 2.31 13.47
CA SER A 94 -15.76 2.68 14.85
C SER A 94 -15.86 1.49 15.80
N TYR A 95 -15.30 1.65 17.00
CA TYR A 95 -15.38 0.62 18.04
C TYR A 95 -16.83 0.23 18.38
N ASN A 96 -17.74 1.21 18.46
CA ASN A 96 -19.14 0.94 18.79
C ASN A 96 -19.84 0.18 17.67
N GLU A 97 -19.62 0.57 16.40
CA GLU A 97 -20.19 -0.16 15.26
C GLU A 97 -19.70 -1.62 15.25
N ILE A 98 -18.41 -1.86 15.50
CA ILE A 98 -17.84 -3.22 15.52
C ILE A 98 -18.46 -4.04 16.67
N LYS A 99 -18.68 -3.44 17.83
CA LYS A 99 -19.28 -4.11 18.99
C LYS A 99 -20.72 -4.57 18.73
N GLU A 100 -21.42 -3.92 17.80
CA GLU A 100 -22.82 -4.20 17.46
C GLU A 100 -22.99 -5.15 16.26
N LEU A 101 -21.91 -5.55 15.57
CA LEU A 101 -21.91 -6.57 14.51
C LEU A 101 -22.04 -7.99 15.08
#